data_AF-A0A0B0D7E5-F1
#
_entry.id   AF-A0A0B0D7E5-F1
#
_cell.length_a   1.000
_cell.length_b   1.000
_cell.length_c   1.000
_cell.angle_alpha   90.00
_cell.angle_beta   90.00
_cell.angle_gamma   90.00
#
_symmetry.space_group_name_H-M   'P 1'
#
loop_
_entity.id
_entity.type
_entity.pdbx_description
1 polymer ?
#
loop_
_entity_poly.entity_id
_entity_poly.type
_entity_poly.pdbx_seq_one_letter_code
_entity_poly.pdbx_strand_id
1 'polypeptide(L)'
;MKQEKKTQYLYMTIGNLGILLIGLAAMRSTTILNDRLGYALTFLGFLMVIIYQDFLEEKMGYRKKERYWVKGIFITIFAVLSYFLYL
;
A
#
# COMPACT_ATOMS: atom_id res chain seq x y z
N MET A 1 8.92 25.14 -5.34
CA MET A 1 8.28 24.41 -6.47
C MET A 1 8.92 23.06 -6.83
N LYS A 2 10.16 22.98 -7.36
CA LYS A 2 10.73 21.68 -7.85
C LYS A 2 11.09 20.72 -6.70
N GLN A 3 11.63 21.24 -5.59
CA GLN A 3 11.96 20.46 -4.40
C GLN A 3 10.70 19.99 -3.65
N GLU A 4 9.68 20.85 -3.49
CA GLU A 4 8.42 20.48 -2.83
C GLU A 4 7.70 19.33 -3.54
N LYS A 5 7.65 19.35 -4.89
CA LYS A 5 7.10 18.22 -5.66
C LYS A 5 7.90 16.93 -5.46
N LYS A 6 9.23 17.01 -5.40
CA LYS A 6 10.08 15.84 -5.13
C LYS A 6 9.79 15.25 -3.74
N THR A 7 9.69 16.10 -2.74
CA THR A 7 9.34 15.71 -1.36
C THR A 7 7.95 15.07 -1.29
N GLN A 8 6.98 15.64 -2.00
CA GLN A 8 5.64 15.08 -2.16
C GLN A 8 5.68 13.64 -2.71
N TYR A 9 6.32 13.41 -3.87
CA TYR A 9 6.42 12.07 -4.45
C TYR A 9 7.16 11.07 -3.55
N LEU A 10 8.13 11.53 -2.75
CA LEU A 10 8.82 10.70 -1.78
C LEU A 10 7.85 10.21 -0.69
N TYR A 11 7.04 11.10 -0.10
CA TYR A 11 6.04 10.70 0.89
C TYR A 11 4.96 9.79 0.31
N MET A 12 4.53 10.05 -0.92
CA MET A 12 3.59 9.17 -1.62
C MET A 12 4.18 7.76 -1.81
N THR A 13 5.46 7.66 -2.16
CA THR A 13 6.17 6.38 -2.31
C THR A 13 6.30 5.65 -0.97
N ILE A 14 6.65 6.37 0.10
CA ILE A 14 6.76 5.80 1.46
C ILE A 14 5.41 5.28 1.95
N GLY A 15 4.31 6.03 1.73
CA GLY A 15 2.97 5.60 2.09
C GLY A 15 2.58 4.30 1.38
N ASN A 16 2.76 4.26 0.05
CA ASN A 16 2.46 3.07 -0.75
C ASN A 16 3.37 1.87 -0.39
N LEU A 17 4.64 2.09 -0.02
CA LEU A 17 5.52 1.05 0.52
C LEU A 17 4.99 0.49 1.85
N GLY A 18 4.56 1.36 2.76
CA GLY A 18 3.98 0.95 4.04
C GLY A 18 2.74 0.08 3.85
N ILE A 19 1.83 0.51 2.97
CA ILE A 19 0.65 -0.27 2.56
C ILE A 19 1.11 -1.64 2.03
N LEU A 20 2.03 -1.68 1.07
CA LEU A 20 2.52 -2.95 0.50
C LEU A 20 3.04 -3.91 1.58
N LEU A 21 3.85 -3.42 2.53
CA LEU A 21 4.39 -4.25 3.61
C LEU A 21 3.30 -4.78 4.54
N ILE A 22 2.30 -3.96 4.87
CA ILE A 22 1.13 -4.40 5.66
C ILE A 22 0.36 -5.50 4.92
N GLY A 23 0.18 -5.37 3.61
CA GLY A 23 -0.46 -6.39 2.78
C GLY A 23 0.29 -7.73 2.83
N LEU A 24 1.63 -7.70 2.73
CA LEU A 24 2.46 -8.91 2.80
C LEU A 24 2.41 -9.54 4.21
N ALA A 25 2.44 -8.71 5.25
CA ALA A 25 2.28 -9.18 6.62
C ALA A 25 0.92 -9.86 6.84
N ALA A 26 -0.17 -9.28 6.29
CA ALA A 26 -1.49 -9.89 6.32
C ALA A 26 -1.47 -11.28 5.68
N MET A 27 -0.90 -11.42 4.48
CA MET A 27 -0.79 -12.72 3.81
C MET A 27 0.00 -13.74 4.64
N ARG A 28 1.11 -13.32 5.26
CA ARG A 28 1.91 -14.18 6.16
C ARG A 28 1.10 -14.72 7.33
N SER A 29 0.22 -13.90 7.91
CA SER A 29 -0.63 -14.29 9.04
C SER A 29 -1.54 -15.46 8.70
N THR A 30 -2.06 -15.50 7.47
CA THR A 30 -2.94 -16.58 7.01
C THR A 30 -2.15 -17.82 6.58
N THR A 31 -1.05 -17.64 5.83
CA THR A 31 -0.35 -18.76 5.18
C THR A 31 0.60 -19.50 6.11
N ILE A 32 1.28 -18.80 7.01
CA ILE A 32 2.30 -19.39 7.89
C ILE A 32 1.76 -19.57 9.31
N LEU A 33 1.07 -18.57 9.84
CA LEU A 33 0.64 -18.56 11.24
C LEU A 33 -0.73 -19.21 11.46
N ASN A 34 -1.50 -19.48 10.39
CA ASN A 34 -2.91 -19.91 10.45
C ASN A 34 -3.80 -19.01 11.33
N ASP A 35 -3.39 -17.76 11.55
CA ASP A 35 -4.08 -16.81 12.42
C ASP A 35 -5.15 -16.07 11.62
N ARG A 36 -6.35 -16.66 11.61
CA ARG A 36 -7.51 -16.11 10.89
C ARG A 36 -7.99 -14.77 11.46
N LEU A 37 -7.89 -14.59 12.78
CA LEU A 37 -8.33 -13.36 13.45
C LEU A 37 -7.32 -12.24 13.20
N GLY A 38 -6.03 -12.52 13.37
CA GLY A 38 -4.94 -11.60 13.03
C GLY A 38 -4.97 -11.20 11.55
N TYR A 39 -5.29 -12.12 10.64
CA TYR A 39 -5.52 -11.80 9.24
C TYR A 39 -6.69 -10.83 9.04
N ALA A 40 -7.86 -11.12 9.61
CA ALA A 40 -9.05 -10.28 9.44
C ALA A 40 -8.83 -8.86 9.97
N LEU A 41 -8.21 -8.72 11.15
CA LEU A 41 -7.87 -7.42 11.73
C LEU A 41 -6.86 -6.66 10.86
N THR A 42 -5.81 -7.34 10.40
CA THR A 42 -4.78 -6.70 9.57
C THR A 42 -5.35 -6.28 8.22
N PHE A 43 -6.21 -7.11 7.61
CA PHE A 43 -6.87 -6.79 6.34
C PHE A 43 -7.84 -5.60 6.46
N LEU A 44 -8.65 -5.55 7.54
CA LEU A 44 -9.52 -4.41 7.79
C LEU A 44 -8.71 -3.12 8.05
N GLY A 45 -7.67 -3.19 8.87
CA GLY A 45 -6.78 -2.06 9.12
C GLY A 45 -6.11 -1.57 7.85
N PHE A 46 -5.66 -2.50 7.01
CA PHE A 46 -5.08 -2.23 5.69
C PHE A 46 -6.04 -1.44 4.79
N LEU A 47 -7.30 -1.87 4.70
CA LEU A 47 -8.33 -1.15 3.93
C LEU A 47 -8.56 0.27 4.46
N MET A 48 -8.63 0.45 5.78
CA MET A 48 -8.79 1.77 6.39
C MET A 48 -7.62 2.70 6.08
N VAL A 49 -6.39 2.19 6.14
CA VAL A 49 -5.18 2.95 5.81
C VAL A 49 -5.15 3.33 4.32
N ILE A 50 -5.57 2.43 3.41
CA ILE A 50 -5.69 2.75 1.98
C ILE A 50 -6.65 3.93 1.76
N ILE A 51 -7.83 3.89 2.38
CA ILE A 51 -8.84 4.95 2.24
C ILE A 51 -8.29 6.28 2.78
N TYR A 52 -7.64 6.25 3.94
CA TYR A 52 -7.04 7.44 4.54
C TYR A 52 -5.90 8.00 3.67
N GLN A 53 -5.02 7.15 3.14
CA GLN A 53 -3.96 7.59 2.24
C GLN A 53 -4.54 8.22 0.97
N ASP A 54 -5.61 7.64 0.40
CA ASP A 54 -6.28 8.21 -0.77
C ASP A 54 -6.79 9.63 -0.53
N PHE A 55 -7.39 9.85 0.65
CA PHE A 55 -7.83 11.17 1.08
C PHE A 55 -6.67 12.17 1.21
N LEU A 56 -5.54 11.73 1.79
CA LEU A 56 -4.34 12.56 1.91
C LEU A 56 -3.73 12.90 0.55
N GLU A 57 -3.63 11.93 -0.36
CA GLU A 57 -3.12 12.13 -1.72
C GLU A 57 -4.00 13.13 -2.50
N GLU A 58 -5.33 13.06 -2.32
CA GLU A 58 -6.24 14.03 -2.94
C GLU A 58 -6.04 15.45 -2.40
N LYS A 59 -5.88 15.59 -1.08
CA LYS A 59 -5.59 16.89 -0.44
C LYS A 59 -4.24 17.47 -0.82
N MET A 60 -3.26 16.65 -1.17
CA MET A 60 -1.94 17.10 -1.64
C MET A 60 -1.95 17.61 -3.09
N GLY A 61 -3.08 17.50 -3.80
CA GLY A 61 -3.25 18.02 -5.15
C GLY A 61 -2.63 17.15 -6.25
N TYR A 62 -2.37 15.86 -5.97
CA TYR A 62 -1.94 14.94 -7.02
C TYR A 62 -3.02 14.74 -8.06
N ARG A 63 -2.61 14.61 -9.33
CA ARG A 63 -3.57 14.29 -10.39
C ARG A 63 -4.06 12.86 -10.22
N LYS A 64 -5.35 12.61 -10.45
CA LYS A 64 -5.94 11.25 -10.41
C LYS A 64 -5.11 10.24 -11.19
N LYS A 65 -4.65 10.60 -12.39
CA LYS A 65 -3.79 9.75 -13.23
C LYS A 65 -2.52 9.31 -12.49
N GLU A 66 -1.78 10.23 -11.87
CA GLU A 66 -0.53 9.94 -11.16
C GLU A 66 -0.76 8.96 -10.00
N ARG A 67 -1.84 9.16 -9.24
CA ARG A 67 -2.27 8.25 -8.16
C ARG A 67 -2.50 6.83 -8.66
N TYR A 68 -3.25 6.67 -9.76
CA TYR A 68 -3.51 5.34 -10.34
C TYR A 68 -2.23 4.66 -10.87
N TRP A 69 -1.32 5.41 -11.49
CA TRP A 69 -0.05 4.83 -11.98
C TRP A 69 0.81 4.30 -10.84
N VAL A 70 1.00 5.08 -9.77
CA VAL A 70 1.78 4.65 -8.60
C VAL A 70 1.15 3.42 -7.97
N LYS A 71 -0.17 3.45 -7.72
CA LYS A 71 -0.89 2.28 -7.18
C LYS A 71 -0.76 1.04 -8.06
N GLY A 72 -0.87 1.19 -9.38
CA GLY A 72 -0.71 0.07 -10.31
C GLY A 72 0.67 -0.59 -10.22
N ILE A 73 1.73 0.22 -10.11
CA ILE A 73 3.09 -0.27 -9.89
C ILE A 73 3.17 -1.05 -8.57
N PHE A 74 2.66 -0.47 -7.48
CA PHE A 74 2.69 -1.12 -6.17
C PHE A 74 1.86 -2.40 -6.10
N ILE A 75 0.70 -2.44 -6.74
CA ILE A 75 -0.13 -3.66 -6.86
C ILE A 75 0.61 -4.74 -7.65
N THR A 76 1.30 -4.36 -8.73
CA THR A 76 2.10 -5.30 -9.52
C THR A 76 3.26 -5.87 -8.69
N ILE A 77 3.99 -5.01 -7.99
CA ILE A 77 5.08 -5.44 -7.08
C ILE A 77 4.52 -6.34 -5.99
N PHE A 78 3.39 -5.98 -5.38
CA PHE A 78 2.73 -6.80 -4.38
C PHE A 78 2.36 -8.17 -4.94
N ALA A 79 1.74 -8.25 -6.12
CA ALA A 79 1.39 -9.52 -6.75
C ALA A 79 2.61 -10.41 -7.01
N VAL A 80 3.69 -9.85 -7.54
CA VAL A 80 4.95 -10.57 -7.80
C VAL A 80 5.55 -11.07 -6.49
N LEU A 81 5.67 -10.22 -5.47
CA LEU A 81 6.24 -10.60 -4.17
C LEU A 81 5.38 -11.66 -3.47
N SER A 82 4.07 -11.49 -3.49
CA SER A 82 3.14 -12.46 -2.89
C SER A 82 3.22 -13.82 -3.58
N TYR A 83 3.38 -13.85 -4.92
CA TYR A 83 3.63 -15.09 -5.65
C TYR A 83 4.92 -15.76 -5.20
N PHE A 84 6.05 -15.05 -5.22
CA PHE A 84 7.34 -15.62 -4.84
C PHE A 84 7.44 -16.06 -3.36
N LEU A 85 6.73 -15.40 -2.45
CA LEU A 85 6.84 -15.65 -1.01
C LEU A 85 5.84 -16.68 -0.48
N TYR A 86 4.67 -16.83 -1.11
CA TYR A 86 3.55 -17.56 -0.52
C TYR A 86 2.82 -18.53 -1.46
N LEU A 87 3.09 -18.50 -2.77
CA LEU A 87 2.56 -19.47 -3.74
C LEU A 87 3.69 -20.34 -4.31
#